data_AF-A0A2N5T4N8-F1
#
_entry.id   AF-A0A2N5T4N8-F1
#
_cell.length_a   1.000
_cell.length_b   1.000
_cell.length_c   1.000
_cell.angle_alpha   90.00
_cell.angle_beta   90.00
_cell.angle_gamma   90.00
#
_symmetry.space_group_name_H-M   'P 1'
#
loop_
_entity.id
_entity.type
_entity.pdbx_description
1 polymer ?
#
loop_
_entity_poly.entity_id
_entity_poly.type
_entity_poly.pdbx_seq_one_letter_code
_entity_poly.pdbx_strand_id
1 'polypeptide(L)'
;MAQKKNKTTKNSNNEQQQQQQQQQQQQQQVRQETNQNDLTSKVTRLLSQEPSANHLAAAHLTTQPLNLTDQNHQLNSLIDQKLEIFQEKIKLYQNRVAQLRRELETKDQLIDELQNIRQTETEQLLEKHKQIAESRYTVCMKLSTAREEAVKEYKQKVIDLNAKLSRVYTGEEEQERRRLEERNEELVQENERLKQAHDNQRKRRKEAERLAQQAQAMAEEAVQEQLQEANDEVETLKKMLATETENSKAMISQLNQLRTNASSFTSAHSNHHHHTNSQNNNQLNDKTIEDLKLRLSIIGDFTGFQILSSTPDKKGAILDCILTDIVNRSLALHFKLQLHPDNTYAYTPALDPERDSATIKIIPDFLQDFVRFESIACGHVYWKLFQAFNLQDT
;
A
#
# COMPACT_ATOMS: atom_id res chain seq x y z
N MET A 1 17.78 29.97 -32.12
CA MET A 1 18.76 29.45 -33.11
C MET A 1 20.10 29.02 -32.46
N ALA A 2 20.09 28.26 -31.35
CA ALA A 2 21.34 27.96 -30.61
C ALA A 2 21.42 26.53 -29.99
N GLN A 3 20.82 25.51 -30.62
CA GLN A 3 20.81 24.14 -30.05
C GLN A 3 21.22 23.01 -31.02
N LYS A 4 21.95 23.30 -32.10
CA LYS A 4 22.36 22.29 -33.09
C LYS A 4 23.84 21.85 -33.06
N LYS A 5 24.64 22.25 -32.06
CA LYS A 5 26.10 21.96 -32.05
C LYS A 5 26.61 20.82 -31.12
N ASN A 6 25.76 20.18 -30.30
CA ASN A 6 26.25 19.22 -29.29
C ASN A 6 26.10 17.72 -29.63
N LYS A 7 25.63 17.36 -30.85
CA LYS A 7 25.37 15.95 -31.19
C LYS A 7 26.50 15.24 -31.95
N THR A 8 27.51 15.97 -32.41
CA THR A 8 28.58 15.41 -33.26
C THR A 8 29.77 14.87 -32.46
N THR A 9 29.97 15.29 -31.22
CA THR A 9 31.18 14.94 -30.43
C THR A 9 31.12 13.55 -29.78
N LYS A 10 29.93 12.95 -29.61
CA LYS A 10 29.79 11.63 -28.96
C LYS A 10 30.08 10.42 -29.86
N ASN A 11 30.01 10.56 -31.19
CA ASN A 11 30.31 9.45 -32.09
C ASN A 11 31.82 9.22 -32.29
N SER A 12 32.63 10.28 -32.23
CA SER A 12 34.07 10.17 -32.50
C SER A 12 34.85 9.41 -31.40
N ASN A 13 34.37 9.44 -30.15
CA ASN A 13 35.01 8.68 -29.06
C ASN A 13 34.78 7.16 -29.15
N ASN A 14 33.69 6.71 -29.76
CA ASN A 14 33.40 5.28 -29.86
C ASN A 14 34.25 4.60 -30.94
N GLU A 15 34.53 5.29 -32.04
CA GLU A 15 35.38 4.78 -33.13
C GLU A 15 36.85 4.66 -32.70
N GLN A 16 37.36 5.60 -31.90
CA GLN A 16 38.72 5.51 -31.34
C GLN A 16 38.88 4.33 -30.38
N GLN A 17 37.87 4.04 -29.56
CA GLN A 17 37.93 2.91 -28.62
C GLN A 17 37.91 1.56 -29.34
N GLN A 18 37.17 1.46 -30.46
CA GLN A 18 37.10 0.24 -31.26
C GLN A 18 38.38 -0.05 -32.03
N GLN A 19 39.05 0.98 -32.57
CA GLN A 19 40.36 0.82 -33.23
C GLN A 19 41.46 0.39 -32.25
N GLN A 20 41.44 0.92 -31.02
CA GLN A 20 42.45 0.56 -30.01
C GLN A 20 42.31 -0.90 -29.56
N GLN A 21 41.08 -1.43 -29.52
CA GLN A 21 40.81 -2.81 -29.15
C GLN A 21 41.22 -3.80 -30.26
N GLN A 22 41.06 -3.42 -31.53
CA GLN A 22 41.55 -4.23 -32.67
C GLN A 22 43.08 -4.31 -32.72
N GLN A 23 43.79 -3.23 -32.43
CA GLN A 23 45.26 -3.26 -32.39
C GLN A 23 45.82 -4.16 -31.27
N GLN A 24 45.15 -4.21 -30.11
CA GLN A 24 45.57 -5.11 -29.03
C GLN A 24 45.35 -6.59 -29.38
N GLN A 25 44.29 -6.93 -30.12
CA GLN A 25 44.06 -8.32 -30.55
C GLN A 25 45.08 -8.78 -31.58
N GLN A 26 45.49 -7.92 -32.53
CA GLN A 26 46.53 -8.28 -33.51
C GLN A 26 47.91 -8.48 -32.86
N GLN A 27 48.27 -7.72 -31.82
CA GLN A 27 49.56 -7.93 -31.12
C GLN A 27 49.62 -9.23 -30.31
N GLN A 28 48.48 -9.76 -29.86
CA GLN A 28 48.46 -11.04 -29.12
C GLN A 28 48.60 -12.25 -30.05
N GLN A 29 48.09 -12.21 -31.28
CA GLN A 29 48.26 -13.30 -32.25
C GLN A 29 49.72 -13.49 -32.68
N VAL A 30 50.47 -12.40 -32.92
CA VAL A 30 51.88 -12.48 -33.35
C VAL A 30 52.80 -13.10 -32.27
N ARG A 31 52.43 -12.98 -30.98
CA ARG A 31 53.20 -13.59 -29.88
C ARG A 31 52.98 -15.10 -29.73
N GLN A 32 51.87 -15.64 -30.24
CA GLN A 32 51.61 -17.08 -30.15
C GLN A 32 52.34 -17.86 -31.26
N GLU A 33 52.46 -17.31 -32.46
CA GLU A 33 53.16 -17.96 -33.58
C GLU A 33 54.68 -18.02 -33.39
N THR A 34 55.28 -17.08 -32.66
CA THR A 34 56.73 -17.06 -32.42
C THR A 34 57.21 -18.14 -31.44
N ASN A 35 56.37 -18.59 -30.51
CA ASN A 35 56.74 -19.63 -29.55
C ASN A 35 56.65 -21.07 -30.09
N GLN A 36 55.82 -21.33 -31.11
CA GLN A 36 55.73 -22.68 -31.70
C GLN A 36 56.94 -23.04 -32.56
N ASN A 37 57.58 -22.05 -33.19
CA ASN A 37 58.74 -22.31 -34.08
C ASN A 37 60.04 -22.62 -33.31
N ASP A 38 60.18 -22.19 -32.05
CA ASP A 38 61.37 -22.42 -31.23
C ASP A 38 61.41 -23.83 -30.58
N LEU A 39 60.24 -24.45 -30.38
CA LEU A 39 60.17 -25.81 -29.82
C LEU A 39 60.55 -26.88 -30.86
N THR A 40 60.06 -26.73 -32.09
CA THR A 40 60.30 -27.68 -33.19
C THR A 40 61.78 -27.70 -33.62
N SER A 41 62.45 -26.56 -33.54
CA SER A 41 63.87 -26.43 -33.86
C SER A 41 64.78 -27.02 -32.77
N LYS A 42 64.36 -27.03 -31.50
CA LYS A 42 65.11 -27.68 -30.39
C LYS A 42 65.00 -29.20 -30.39
N VAL A 43 63.85 -29.76 -30.75
CA VAL A 43 63.67 -31.23 -30.83
C VAL A 43 64.48 -31.84 -31.97
N THR A 44 64.57 -31.15 -33.11
CA THR A 44 65.33 -31.63 -34.28
C THR A 44 66.84 -31.71 -33.99
N ARG A 45 67.38 -30.87 -33.08
CA ARG A 45 68.80 -30.84 -32.73
C ARG A 45 69.24 -31.98 -31.80
N LEU A 46 68.32 -32.58 -31.05
CA LEU A 46 68.61 -33.68 -30.11
C LEU A 46 68.63 -35.06 -30.77
N LEU A 47 68.02 -35.22 -31.95
CA LEU A 47 67.95 -36.50 -32.68
C LEU A 47 69.14 -36.76 -33.63
N SER A 48 70.10 -35.84 -33.75
CA SER A 48 71.24 -35.97 -34.69
C SER A 48 72.60 -36.25 -34.05
N GLN A 49 72.66 -36.66 -32.78
CA GLN A 49 73.91 -37.11 -32.14
C GLN A 49 73.89 -38.63 -31.94
N GLU A 50 74.31 -39.38 -32.97
CA GLU A 50 74.73 -40.77 -32.79
C GLU A 50 76.17 -40.84 -32.25
N PRO A 51 76.46 -41.70 -31.26
CA PRO A 51 77.82 -41.93 -30.79
C PRO A 51 78.56 -42.92 -31.71
N SER A 52 79.66 -42.45 -32.30
CA SER A 52 80.63 -43.23 -33.07
C SER A 52 81.19 -44.40 -32.25
N ALA A 53 80.96 -45.63 -32.71
CA ALA A 53 81.57 -46.83 -32.15
C ALA A 53 83.03 -46.97 -32.64
N ASN A 54 83.96 -46.96 -31.69
CA ASN A 54 85.40 -47.05 -31.87
C ASN A 54 85.90 -48.49 -31.62
N HIS A 55 86.91 -48.88 -32.41
CA HIS A 55 87.97 -49.87 -32.15
C HIS A 55 87.64 -51.27 -31.59
N LEU A 56 87.92 -52.31 -32.39
CA LEU A 56 88.56 -53.52 -31.88
C LEU A 56 89.62 -54.06 -32.86
N ALA A 57 90.81 -54.23 -32.32
CA ALA A 57 92.04 -54.64 -32.98
C ALA A 57 92.11 -56.17 -33.16
N ALA A 58 92.68 -56.60 -34.29
CA ALA A 58 93.01 -57.99 -34.55
C ALA A 58 94.30 -58.38 -33.81
N ALA A 59 94.22 -59.39 -32.93
CA ALA A 59 95.37 -59.94 -32.22
C ALA A 59 95.77 -61.31 -32.81
N HIS A 60 97.08 -61.44 -33.02
CA HIS A 60 97.83 -62.62 -33.43
C HIS A 60 97.55 -63.86 -32.55
N LEU A 61 97.38 -65.03 -33.17
CA LEU A 61 97.49 -66.33 -32.50
C LEU A 61 98.83 -66.99 -32.85
N THR A 62 99.65 -67.18 -31.82
CA THR A 62 100.87 -67.99 -31.82
C THR A 62 100.54 -69.31 -31.11
N THR A 63 100.72 -70.43 -31.80
CA THR A 63 100.46 -71.78 -31.31
C THR A 63 101.64 -72.30 -30.48
N GLN A 64 101.40 -72.57 -29.19
CA GLN A 64 102.24 -73.47 -28.38
C GLN A 64 101.38 -74.62 -27.84
N PRO A 65 101.86 -75.88 -27.88
CA PRO A 65 101.10 -77.03 -27.38
C PRO A 65 101.43 -77.29 -25.91
N LEU A 66 100.44 -77.17 -25.02
CA LEU A 66 100.60 -77.50 -23.60
C LEU A 66 99.34 -78.16 -23.02
N ASN A 67 99.50 -79.44 -22.64
CA ASN A 67 98.89 -80.18 -21.52
C ASN A 67 97.39 -79.94 -21.19
N LEU A 68 96.53 -80.81 -21.73
CA LEU A 68 95.06 -80.69 -21.80
C LEU A 68 94.26 -80.96 -20.50
N THR A 69 94.86 -81.37 -19.39
CA THR A 69 94.09 -81.74 -18.18
C THR A 69 93.97 -80.63 -17.14
N ASP A 70 94.96 -79.73 -17.04
CA ASP A 70 94.93 -78.60 -16.07
C ASP A 70 94.28 -77.32 -16.69
N GLN A 71 94.39 -77.17 -18.02
CA GLN A 71 93.74 -76.08 -18.76
C GLN A 71 92.21 -76.15 -18.73
N ASN A 72 91.62 -77.35 -18.66
CA ASN A 72 90.16 -77.51 -18.62
C ASN A 72 89.55 -77.00 -17.31
N HIS A 73 90.22 -77.18 -16.16
CA HIS A 73 89.74 -76.65 -14.89
C HIS A 73 89.90 -75.12 -14.79
N GLN A 74 91.02 -74.57 -15.27
CA GLN A 74 91.20 -73.12 -15.34
C GLN A 74 90.21 -72.46 -16.32
N LEU A 75 89.92 -73.11 -17.46
CA LEU A 75 88.94 -72.64 -18.44
C LEU A 75 87.52 -72.64 -17.86
N ASN A 76 87.11 -73.72 -17.18
CA ASN A 76 85.79 -73.79 -16.55
C ASN A 76 85.63 -72.76 -15.43
N SER A 77 86.66 -72.56 -14.59
CA SER A 77 86.63 -71.51 -13.56
C SER A 77 86.54 -70.10 -14.16
N LEU A 78 87.23 -69.83 -15.26
CA LEU A 78 87.15 -68.55 -15.96
C LEU A 78 85.78 -68.34 -16.63
N ILE A 79 85.18 -69.42 -17.15
CA ILE A 79 83.82 -69.40 -17.69
C ILE A 79 82.83 -69.06 -16.58
N ASP A 80 82.90 -69.72 -15.42
CA ASP A 80 82.01 -69.47 -14.29
C ASP A 80 82.16 -68.04 -13.75
N GLN A 81 83.39 -67.53 -13.61
CA GLN A 81 83.63 -66.14 -13.20
C GLN A 81 83.05 -65.14 -14.21
N LYS A 82 83.20 -65.39 -15.51
CA LYS A 82 82.58 -64.55 -16.55
C LYS A 82 81.06 -64.63 -16.49
N LEU A 83 80.49 -65.81 -16.28
CA LEU A 83 79.05 -66.00 -16.12
C LEU A 83 78.52 -65.23 -14.92
N GLU A 84 79.22 -65.24 -13.78
CA GLU A 84 78.87 -64.47 -12.59
C GLU A 84 78.89 -62.95 -12.87
N ILE A 85 79.97 -62.44 -13.48
CA ILE A 85 80.06 -61.02 -13.90
C ILE A 85 78.92 -60.66 -14.87
N PHE A 86 78.60 -61.52 -15.83
CA PHE A 86 77.48 -61.28 -16.75
C PHE A 86 76.14 -61.32 -16.02
N GLN A 87 75.93 -62.21 -15.06
CA GLN A 87 74.72 -62.27 -14.26
C GLN A 87 74.56 -61.01 -13.40
N GLU A 88 75.61 -60.54 -12.75
CA GLU A 88 75.60 -59.27 -12.01
C GLU A 88 75.29 -58.09 -12.93
N LYS A 89 75.89 -58.06 -14.12
CA LYS A 89 75.63 -57.03 -15.12
C LYS A 89 74.19 -57.07 -15.63
N ILE A 90 73.62 -58.25 -15.83
CA ILE A 90 72.21 -58.44 -16.17
C ILE A 90 71.32 -57.91 -15.04
N LYS A 91 71.60 -58.25 -13.77
CA LYS A 91 70.86 -57.72 -12.62
C LYS A 91 70.94 -56.19 -12.53
N LEU A 92 72.12 -55.61 -12.75
CA LEU A 92 72.33 -54.16 -12.78
C LEU A 92 71.47 -53.51 -13.87
N TYR A 93 71.48 -54.05 -15.10
CA TYR A 93 70.67 -53.52 -16.19
C TYR A 93 69.17 -53.72 -15.96
N GLN A 94 68.75 -54.86 -15.40
CA GLN A 94 67.35 -55.08 -15.02
C GLN A 94 66.89 -54.05 -13.98
N ASN A 95 67.71 -53.79 -12.95
CA ASN A 95 67.43 -52.75 -11.97
C ASN A 95 67.38 -51.35 -12.60
N ARG A 96 68.29 -51.04 -13.52
CA ARG A 96 68.30 -49.76 -14.24
C ARG A 96 67.06 -49.58 -15.12
N VAL A 97 66.63 -50.63 -15.83
CA VAL A 97 65.39 -50.63 -16.63
C VAL A 97 64.18 -50.47 -15.72
N ALA A 98 64.14 -51.16 -14.57
CA ALA A 98 63.06 -51.03 -13.60
C ALA A 98 62.98 -49.60 -13.02
N GLN A 99 64.13 -48.98 -12.71
CA GLN A 99 64.19 -47.59 -12.27
C GLN A 99 63.67 -46.64 -13.37
N LEU A 100 64.15 -46.78 -14.61
CA LEU A 100 63.70 -45.95 -15.72
C LEU A 100 62.20 -46.09 -15.99
N ARG A 101 61.62 -47.29 -15.83
CA ARG A 101 60.17 -47.51 -15.94
C ARG A 101 59.40 -46.74 -14.87
N ARG A 102 59.84 -46.78 -13.61
CA ARG A 102 59.21 -46.00 -12.53
C ARG A 102 59.34 -44.50 -12.78
N GLU A 103 60.51 -44.03 -13.21
CA GLU A 103 60.72 -42.62 -13.55
C GLU A 103 59.81 -42.18 -14.71
N LEU A 104 59.61 -43.03 -15.72
CA LEU A 104 58.70 -42.77 -16.84
C LEU A 104 57.24 -42.72 -16.37
N GLU A 105 56.81 -43.68 -15.56
CA GLU A 105 55.47 -43.70 -14.96
C GLU A 105 55.18 -42.44 -14.12
N THR A 106 56.14 -41.98 -13.30
CA THR A 106 55.97 -40.73 -12.54
C THR A 106 55.88 -39.49 -13.43
N LYS A 107 56.57 -39.48 -14.59
CA LYS A 107 56.48 -38.37 -15.54
C LYS A 107 55.15 -38.37 -16.28
N ASP A 108 54.63 -39.55 -16.63
CA ASP A 108 53.31 -39.68 -17.25
C ASP A 108 52.21 -39.19 -16.29
N GLN A 109 52.27 -39.58 -15.01
CA GLN A 109 51.36 -39.06 -13.98
C GLN A 109 51.40 -37.53 -13.86
N LEU A 110 52.60 -36.93 -13.84
CA LEU A 110 52.76 -35.46 -13.81
C LEU A 110 52.20 -34.78 -15.07
N ILE A 111 52.34 -35.41 -16.24
CA ILE A 111 51.76 -34.88 -17.48
C ILE A 111 50.24 -34.89 -17.41
N ASP A 112 49.63 -35.96 -16.91
CA ASP A 112 48.19 -36.08 -16.75
C ASP A 112 47.64 -35.06 -15.74
N GLU A 113 48.32 -34.88 -14.59
CA GLU A 113 47.98 -33.84 -13.62
C GLU A 113 48.04 -32.44 -14.23
N LEU A 114 49.10 -32.15 -14.99
CA LEU A 114 49.27 -30.85 -15.65
C LEU A 114 48.24 -30.63 -16.77
N GLN A 115 47.82 -31.68 -17.47
CA GLN A 115 46.69 -31.61 -18.41
C GLN A 115 45.37 -31.32 -17.69
N ASN A 116 45.10 -31.98 -16.56
CA ASN A 116 43.89 -31.79 -15.78
C ASN A 116 43.81 -30.37 -15.18
N ILE A 117 44.92 -29.85 -14.64
CA ILE A 117 45.00 -28.47 -14.14
C ILE A 117 44.71 -27.48 -15.27
N ARG A 118 45.34 -27.64 -16.44
CA ARG A 118 45.10 -26.76 -17.59
C ARG A 118 43.65 -26.80 -18.05
N GLN A 119 43.05 -27.99 -18.13
CA GLN A 119 41.65 -28.14 -18.50
C GLN A 119 40.74 -27.42 -17.48
N THR A 120 40.95 -27.66 -16.19
CA THR A 120 40.18 -27.04 -15.11
C THR A 120 40.30 -25.51 -15.12
N GLU A 121 41.50 -24.96 -15.30
CA GLU A 121 41.73 -23.51 -15.40
C GLU A 121 41.01 -22.91 -16.61
N THR A 122 41.03 -23.59 -17.76
CA THR A 122 40.30 -23.11 -18.95
C THR A 122 38.78 -23.12 -18.75
N GLU A 123 38.24 -24.15 -18.10
CA GLU A 123 36.81 -24.24 -17.76
C GLU A 123 36.40 -23.14 -16.77
N GLN A 124 37.20 -22.90 -15.73
CA GLN A 124 36.95 -21.81 -14.76
C GLN A 124 37.00 -20.43 -15.42
N LEU A 125 37.96 -20.21 -16.33
CA LEU A 125 38.08 -18.95 -17.06
C LEU A 125 36.87 -18.74 -17.98
N LEU A 126 36.43 -19.78 -18.68
CA LEU A 126 35.25 -19.72 -19.54
C LEU A 126 33.98 -19.39 -18.74
N GLU A 127 33.78 -20.04 -17.60
CA GLU A 127 32.63 -19.79 -16.71
C GLU A 127 32.65 -18.35 -16.17
N LYS A 128 33.83 -17.84 -15.79
CA LYS A 128 33.97 -16.44 -15.39
C LYS A 128 33.61 -15.46 -16.52
N HIS A 129 34.04 -15.74 -17.76
CA HIS A 129 33.67 -14.91 -18.91
C HIS A 129 32.18 -14.96 -19.20
N LYS A 130 31.55 -16.13 -19.08
CA LYS A 130 30.09 -16.29 -19.21
C LYS A 130 29.34 -15.46 -18.16
N GLN A 131 29.72 -15.53 -16.89
CA GLN A 131 29.11 -14.74 -15.82
C GLN A 131 29.27 -13.22 -16.05
N ILE A 132 30.43 -12.78 -16.55
CA ILE A 132 30.65 -11.38 -16.93
C ILE A 132 29.73 -10.97 -18.09
N ALA A 133 29.60 -11.82 -19.11
CA ALA A 133 28.73 -11.55 -20.26
C ALA A 133 27.25 -11.47 -19.85
N GLU A 134 26.78 -12.41 -19.03
CA GLU A 134 25.42 -12.42 -18.48
C GLU A 134 25.15 -11.17 -17.64
N SER A 135 26.07 -10.82 -16.73
CA SER A 135 25.96 -9.61 -15.91
C SER A 135 25.87 -8.34 -16.76
N ARG A 136 26.71 -8.23 -17.80
CA ARG A 136 26.67 -7.09 -18.74
C ARG A 136 25.37 -7.05 -19.51
N TYR A 137 24.88 -8.20 -19.99
CA TYR A 137 23.62 -8.31 -20.69
C TYR A 137 22.44 -7.86 -19.81
N THR A 138 22.38 -8.31 -18.56
CA THR A 138 21.36 -7.88 -17.58
C THR A 138 21.40 -6.37 -17.35
N VAL A 139 22.59 -5.77 -17.20
CA VAL A 139 22.72 -4.31 -17.04
C VAL A 139 22.25 -3.56 -18.29
N CYS A 140 22.62 -4.02 -19.50
CA CYS A 140 22.16 -3.43 -20.75
C CYS A 140 20.63 -3.49 -20.89
N MET A 141 20.00 -4.61 -20.51
CA MET A 141 18.54 -4.75 -20.53
C MET A 141 17.85 -3.78 -19.55
N LYS A 142 18.39 -3.64 -18.34
CA LYS A 142 17.90 -2.66 -17.36
C LYS A 142 18.06 -1.21 -17.84
N LEU A 143 19.17 -0.90 -18.51
CA LEU A 143 19.40 0.43 -19.08
C LEU A 143 18.43 0.72 -20.24
N SER A 144 18.15 -0.29 -21.09
CA SER A 144 17.22 -0.15 -22.21
C SER A 144 15.79 0.09 -21.74
N THR A 145 15.33 -0.70 -20.77
CA THR A 145 13.99 -0.56 -20.16
C THR A 145 13.81 0.80 -19.49
N ALA A 146 14.78 1.23 -18.66
CA ALA A 146 14.75 2.57 -18.05
C ALA A 146 14.72 3.70 -19.10
N ARG A 147 15.44 3.54 -20.21
CA ARG A 147 15.42 4.51 -21.31
C ARG A 147 14.07 4.55 -22.01
N GLU A 148 13.43 3.41 -22.24
CA GLU A 148 12.11 3.34 -22.85
C GLU A 148 11.03 3.97 -21.96
N GLU A 149 11.08 3.73 -20.66
CA GLU A 149 10.20 4.36 -19.67
C GLU A 149 10.36 5.89 -19.66
N ALA A 150 11.60 6.39 -19.63
CA ALA A 150 11.86 7.82 -19.71
C ALA A 150 11.32 8.44 -21.02
N VAL A 151 11.47 7.74 -22.15
CA VAL A 151 10.92 8.20 -23.44
C VAL A 151 9.39 8.21 -23.42
N LYS A 152 8.73 7.22 -22.80
CA LYS A 152 7.27 7.21 -22.62
C LYS A 152 6.81 8.39 -21.77
N GLU A 153 7.48 8.67 -20.65
CA GLU A 153 7.17 9.80 -19.77
C GLU A 153 7.30 11.15 -20.51
N TYR A 154 8.40 11.35 -21.26
CA TYR A 154 8.57 12.57 -22.05
C TYR A 154 7.53 12.72 -23.16
N LYS A 155 7.15 11.63 -23.83
CA LYS A 155 6.07 11.66 -24.82
C LYS A 155 4.74 12.08 -24.19
N GLN A 156 4.40 11.54 -23.02
CA GLN A 156 3.18 11.92 -22.31
C GLN A 156 3.20 13.41 -21.95
N LYS A 157 4.30 13.92 -21.39
CA LYS A 157 4.45 15.36 -21.07
C LYS A 157 4.28 16.25 -22.29
N VAL A 158 4.79 15.84 -23.45
CA VAL A 158 4.62 16.59 -24.71
C VAL A 158 3.16 16.59 -25.17
N ILE A 159 2.45 15.46 -25.05
CA ILE A 159 1.01 15.37 -25.37
C ILE A 159 0.21 16.29 -24.45
N ASP A 160 0.46 16.25 -23.14
CA ASP A 160 -0.26 17.07 -22.15
C ASP A 160 0.00 18.57 -22.37
N LEU A 161 1.25 18.95 -22.64
CA LEU A 161 1.60 20.33 -22.96
C LEU A 161 0.96 20.79 -24.27
N ASN A 162 0.91 19.92 -25.28
CA ASN A 162 0.26 20.24 -26.54
C ASN A 162 -1.25 20.41 -26.35
N ALA A 163 -1.90 19.57 -25.54
CA ALA A 163 -3.31 19.70 -25.19
C ALA A 163 -3.59 21.02 -24.45
N LYS A 164 -2.74 21.39 -23.48
CA LYS A 164 -2.83 22.70 -22.79
C LYS A 164 -2.66 23.85 -23.76
N LEU A 165 -1.66 23.78 -24.64
CA LEU A 165 -1.42 24.80 -25.63
C LEU A 165 -2.59 24.93 -26.61
N SER A 166 -3.20 23.82 -27.03
CA SER A 166 -4.43 23.82 -27.84
C SER A 166 -5.58 24.52 -27.13
N ARG A 167 -5.81 24.28 -25.83
CA ARG A 167 -6.87 24.97 -25.03
C ARG A 167 -6.65 26.47 -24.95
N VAL A 168 -5.40 26.90 -24.81
CA VAL A 168 -5.04 28.33 -24.84
C VAL A 168 -5.32 28.93 -26.21
N TYR A 169 -4.93 28.24 -27.29
CA TYR A 169 -5.16 28.71 -28.67
C TYR A 169 -6.64 28.75 -29.05
N THR A 170 -7.46 27.83 -28.56
CA THR A 170 -8.91 27.84 -28.81
C THR A 170 -9.64 28.89 -27.96
N GLY A 171 -8.97 29.52 -27.00
CA GLY A 171 -9.58 30.49 -26.08
C GLY A 171 -10.57 29.84 -25.11
N GLU A 172 -10.59 28.52 -25.01
CA GLU A 172 -11.45 27.79 -24.07
C GLU A 172 -11.18 28.20 -22.62
N GLU A 173 -9.90 28.42 -22.28
CA GLU A 173 -9.50 28.86 -20.94
C GLU A 173 -10.02 30.27 -20.62
N GLU A 174 -10.07 31.16 -21.62
CA GLU A 174 -10.65 32.49 -21.43
C GLU A 174 -12.17 32.44 -21.32
N GLN A 175 -12.83 31.58 -22.10
CA GLN A 175 -14.27 31.35 -21.97
C GLN A 175 -14.64 30.73 -20.62
N GLU A 176 -13.87 29.76 -20.14
CA GLU A 176 -14.07 29.15 -18.83
C GLU A 176 -13.87 30.17 -17.72
N ARG A 177 -12.83 31.01 -17.82
CA ARG A 177 -12.61 32.12 -16.89
C ARG A 177 -13.80 33.09 -16.87
N ARG A 178 -14.33 33.49 -18.03
CA ARG A 178 -15.51 34.36 -18.10
C ARG A 178 -16.75 33.73 -17.46
N ARG A 179 -17.03 32.45 -17.72
CA ARG A 179 -18.14 31.72 -17.07
C ARG A 179 -17.97 31.67 -15.55
N LEU A 180 -16.74 31.51 -15.08
CA LEU A 180 -16.45 31.50 -13.65
C LEU A 180 -16.64 32.88 -13.01
N GLU A 181 -16.22 33.94 -13.71
CA GLU A 181 -16.45 35.34 -13.31
C GLU A 181 -17.96 35.66 -13.27
N GLU A 182 -18.73 35.29 -14.31
CA GLU A 182 -20.20 35.44 -14.35
C GLU A 182 -20.89 34.73 -13.18
N ARG A 183 -20.55 33.45 -12.92
CA ARG A 183 -21.09 32.71 -11.78
C ARG A 183 -20.73 33.34 -10.44
N ASN A 184 -19.54 33.91 -10.32
CA ASN A 184 -19.11 34.59 -9.11
C ASN A 184 -19.89 35.91 -8.91
N GLU A 185 -20.15 36.65 -9.97
CA GLU A 185 -21.01 37.85 -9.92
C GLU A 185 -22.45 37.50 -9.52
N GLU A 186 -23.03 36.44 -10.07
CA GLU A 186 -24.36 35.94 -9.67
C GLU A 186 -24.41 35.59 -8.17
N LEU A 187 -23.40 34.90 -7.66
CA LEU A 187 -23.31 34.56 -6.24
C LEU A 187 -23.17 35.80 -5.34
N VAL A 188 -22.43 36.82 -5.78
CA VAL A 188 -22.31 38.09 -5.06
C VAL A 188 -23.66 38.81 -5.01
N GLN A 189 -24.37 38.87 -6.14
CA GLN A 189 -25.71 39.48 -6.21
C GLN A 189 -26.72 38.74 -5.34
N GLU A 190 -26.70 37.40 -5.35
CA GLU A 190 -27.59 36.60 -4.50
C GLU A 190 -27.30 36.81 -3.01
N ASN A 191 -26.03 36.86 -2.62
CA ASN A 191 -25.64 37.16 -1.24
C ASN A 191 -26.12 38.53 -0.80
N GLU A 192 -25.99 39.54 -1.66
CA GLU A 192 -26.48 40.88 -1.37
C GLU A 192 -28.01 40.89 -1.19
N ARG A 193 -28.74 40.19 -2.06
CA ARG A 193 -30.20 40.02 -1.95
C ARG A 193 -30.60 39.34 -0.64
N LEU A 194 -29.90 38.27 -0.25
CA LEU A 194 -30.13 37.56 1.01
C LEU A 194 -29.85 38.45 2.22
N LYS A 195 -28.78 39.23 2.18
CA LYS A 195 -28.44 40.21 3.23
C LYS A 195 -29.54 41.26 3.38
N GLN A 196 -30.01 41.83 2.27
CA GLN A 196 -31.13 42.77 2.27
C GLN A 196 -32.43 42.14 2.81
N ALA A 197 -32.73 40.89 2.42
CA ALA A 197 -33.89 40.16 2.92
C ALA A 197 -33.81 39.93 4.44
N HIS A 198 -32.64 39.58 4.96
CA HIS A 198 -32.39 39.38 6.38
C HIS A 198 -32.52 40.70 7.16
N ASP A 199 -31.97 41.81 6.65
CA ASP A 199 -32.10 43.13 7.27
C ASP A 199 -33.57 43.60 7.30
N ASN A 200 -34.32 43.34 6.23
CA ASN A 200 -35.76 43.62 6.19
C ASN A 200 -36.55 42.75 7.18
N GLN A 201 -36.20 41.46 7.31
CA GLN A 201 -36.80 40.58 8.31
C GLN A 201 -36.50 41.06 9.73
N ARG A 202 -35.27 41.51 9.99
CA ARG A 202 -34.87 42.07 11.29
C ARG A 202 -35.64 43.34 11.63
N LYS A 203 -35.86 44.24 10.66
CA LYS A 203 -36.70 45.44 10.84
C LYS A 203 -38.14 45.08 11.18
N ARG A 204 -38.75 44.15 10.43
CA ARG A 204 -40.12 43.67 10.71
C ARG A 204 -40.26 43.03 12.09
N ARG A 205 -39.26 42.27 12.55
CA ARG A 205 -39.25 41.70 13.91
C ARG A 205 -39.23 42.79 14.99
N LYS A 206 -38.39 43.82 14.84
CA LYS A 206 -38.35 44.95 15.78
C LYS A 206 -39.66 45.73 15.82
N GLU A 207 -40.30 45.95 14.67
CA GLU A 207 -41.60 46.62 14.60
C GLU A 207 -42.72 45.79 15.26
N ALA A 208 -42.74 44.48 14.99
CA ALA A 208 -43.68 43.55 15.62
C ALA A 208 -43.48 43.48 17.14
N GLU A 209 -42.24 43.47 17.62
CA GLU A 209 -41.91 43.52 19.05
C GLU A 209 -42.40 44.81 19.70
N ARG A 210 -42.19 45.96 19.04
CA ARG A 210 -42.69 47.26 19.53
C ARG A 210 -44.22 47.29 19.62
N LEU A 211 -44.91 46.72 18.62
CA LEU A 211 -46.38 46.61 18.63
C LEU A 211 -46.86 45.65 19.72
N ALA A 212 -46.16 44.53 19.94
CA ALA A 212 -46.48 43.59 21.00
C ALA A 212 -46.30 44.21 22.39
N GLN A 213 -45.22 44.97 22.62
CA GLN A 213 -45.01 45.71 23.86
C GLN A 213 -46.09 46.76 24.09
N GLN A 214 -46.49 47.49 23.05
CA GLN A 214 -47.60 48.45 23.15
C GLN A 214 -48.93 47.76 23.47
N ALA A 215 -49.23 46.63 22.81
CA ALA A 215 -50.42 45.85 23.09
C ALA A 215 -50.42 45.28 24.52
N GLN A 216 -49.27 44.83 25.00
CA GLN A 216 -49.11 44.35 26.37
C GLN A 216 -49.34 45.48 27.39
N ALA A 217 -48.77 46.67 27.16
CA ALA A 217 -48.99 47.82 28.05
C ALA A 217 -50.48 48.23 28.10
N MET A 218 -51.18 48.24 26.97
CA MET A 218 -52.63 48.51 26.93
C MET A 218 -53.43 47.41 27.64
N ALA A 219 -53.03 46.14 27.51
CA ALA A 219 -53.68 45.04 28.21
C ALA A 219 -53.46 45.10 29.72
N GLU A 220 -52.26 45.47 30.18
CA GLU A 220 -51.94 45.67 31.59
C GLU A 220 -52.77 46.84 32.17
N GLU A 221 -52.88 47.96 31.45
CA GLU A 221 -53.72 49.10 31.83
C GLU A 221 -55.20 48.69 31.96
N ALA A 222 -55.74 47.96 30.98
CA ALA A 222 -57.12 47.48 31.01
C ALA A 222 -57.40 46.49 32.16
N VAL A 223 -56.44 45.61 32.47
CA VAL A 223 -56.55 44.69 33.62
C VAL A 223 -56.52 45.48 34.93
N GLN A 224 -55.67 46.51 35.02
CA GLN A 224 -55.58 47.34 36.22
C GLN A 224 -56.85 48.16 36.44
N GLU A 225 -57.48 48.67 35.37
CA GLU A 225 -58.78 49.33 35.41
C GLU A 225 -59.89 48.37 35.87
N GLN A 226 -59.95 47.14 35.33
CA GLN A 226 -60.90 46.12 35.80
C GLN A 226 -60.69 45.72 37.26
N LEU A 227 -59.44 45.66 37.72
CA LEU A 227 -59.12 45.32 39.10
C LEU A 227 -59.53 46.46 40.05
N GLN A 228 -59.37 47.71 39.61
CA GLN A 228 -59.87 48.88 40.34
C GLN A 228 -61.41 48.87 40.42
N GLU A 229 -62.10 48.65 39.31
CA GLU A 229 -63.57 48.55 39.26
C GLU A 229 -64.08 47.41 40.17
N ALA A 230 -63.44 46.23 40.12
CA ALA A 230 -63.78 45.11 40.98
C ALA A 230 -63.53 45.41 42.47
N ASN A 231 -62.47 46.16 42.80
CA ASN A 231 -62.20 46.59 44.17
C ASN A 231 -63.27 47.56 44.68
N ASP A 232 -63.68 48.51 43.84
CA ASP A 232 -64.74 49.47 44.16
C ASP A 232 -66.09 48.74 44.35
N GLU A 233 -66.38 47.73 43.52
CA GLU A 233 -67.54 46.87 43.68
C GLU A 233 -67.49 46.05 44.99
N VAL A 234 -66.33 45.47 45.32
CA VAL A 234 -66.15 44.79 46.61
C VAL A 234 -66.34 45.74 47.80
N GLU A 235 -65.87 46.99 47.70
CA GLU A 235 -66.06 47.99 48.75
C GLU A 235 -67.54 48.35 48.92
N THR A 236 -68.27 48.55 47.81
CA THR A 236 -69.71 48.82 47.85
C THR A 236 -70.50 47.62 48.39
N LEU A 237 -70.19 46.40 47.97
CA LEU A 237 -70.78 45.17 48.49
C LEU A 237 -70.49 44.98 49.98
N LYS A 238 -69.28 45.31 50.45
CA LYS A 238 -68.96 45.32 51.89
C LYS A 238 -69.79 46.33 52.67
N LYS A 239 -70.00 47.54 52.13
CA LYS A 239 -70.89 48.54 52.74
C LYS A 239 -72.34 48.02 52.79
N MET A 240 -72.84 47.45 51.70
CA MET A 240 -74.17 46.84 51.65
C MET A 240 -74.32 45.67 52.63
N LEU A 241 -73.30 44.81 52.74
CA LEU A 241 -73.28 43.71 53.70
C LEU A 241 -73.27 44.23 55.15
N ALA A 242 -72.52 45.30 55.43
CA ALA A 242 -72.53 45.93 56.76
C ALA A 242 -73.92 46.49 57.10
N THR A 243 -74.57 47.20 56.16
CA THR A 243 -75.93 47.70 56.36
C THR A 243 -76.95 46.58 56.51
N GLU A 244 -76.82 45.49 55.73
CA GLU A 244 -77.76 44.37 55.78
C GLU A 244 -77.53 43.48 57.01
N THR A 245 -76.30 43.36 57.50
CA THR A 245 -76.01 42.70 58.79
C THR A 245 -76.50 43.51 59.98
N GLU A 246 -76.45 44.84 59.91
CA GLU A 246 -77.07 45.71 60.92
C GLU A 246 -78.60 45.61 60.87
N ASN A 247 -79.19 45.64 59.66
CA ASN A 247 -80.61 45.40 59.44
C ASN A 247 -81.05 44.00 59.91
N SER A 248 -80.27 42.97 59.59
CA SER A 248 -80.49 41.60 60.06
C SER A 248 -80.32 41.48 61.56
N LYS A 249 -79.39 42.21 62.21
CA LYS A 249 -79.30 42.25 63.68
C LYS A 249 -80.52 42.94 64.28
N ALA A 250 -81.02 44.01 63.66
CA ALA A 250 -82.25 44.67 64.07
C ALA A 250 -83.46 43.72 63.93
N MET A 251 -83.59 43.03 62.80
CA MET A 251 -84.60 42.00 62.58
C MET A 251 -84.41 40.81 63.49
N ILE A 252 -83.21 40.27 63.72
CA ILE A 252 -82.94 39.18 64.66
C ILE A 252 -83.24 39.62 66.09
N SER A 253 -83.02 40.88 66.45
CA SER A 253 -83.45 41.43 67.74
C SER A 253 -84.98 41.41 67.86
N GLN A 254 -85.70 41.86 66.82
CA GLN A 254 -87.17 41.75 66.73
C GLN A 254 -87.65 40.30 66.68
N LEU A 255 -86.91 39.43 65.99
CA LEU A 255 -87.25 38.04 65.78
C LEU A 255 -86.91 37.24 67.02
N ASN A 256 -85.89 37.57 67.82
CA ASN A 256 -85.62 37.02 69.15
C ASN A 256 -86.66 37.49 70.19
N GLN A 257 -87.20 38.69 70.06
CA GLN A 257 -88.43 39.08 70.78
C GLN A 257 -89.63 38.23 70.35
N LEU A 258 -89.65 37.71 69.12
CA LEU A 258 -90.67 36.77 68.62
C LEU A 258 -90.29 35.28 68.81
N ARG A 259 -89.02 34.95 69.05
CA ARG A 259 -88.45 33.59 69.15
C ARG A 259 -88.38 33.07 70.59
N THR A 260 -88.69 33.91 71.57
CA THR A 260 -89.25 33.43 72.84
C THR A 260 -90.57 32.67 72.65
N ASN A 261 -91.17 32.67 71.44
CA ASN A 261 -92.40 31.94 71.12
C ASN A 261 -92.31 30.84 70.05
N ALA A 262 -91.19 30.63 69.33
CA ALA A 262 -91.18 29.59 68.31
C ALA A 262 -89.76 29.15 67.90
N SER A 263 -89.42 27.98 68.40
CA SER A 263 -88.20 27.22 68.13
C SER A 263 -88.14 26.64 66.69
N SER A 264 -86.90 26.50 66.19
CA SER A 264 -86.39 25.33 65.44
C SER A 264 -86.18 25.36 63.91
N PHE A 265 -84.99 24.83 63.51
CA PHE A 265 -84.54 24.16 62.25
C PHE A 265 -84.49 24.93 60.91
N THR A 266 -83.61 24.66 59.92
CA THR A 266 -82.17 24.31 59.81
C THR A 266 -81.76 24.63 58.35
N SER A 267 -80.46 24.83 58.12
CA SER A 267 -79.75 25.23 56.90
C SER A 267 -79.79 24.29 55.69
N ALA A 268 -79.60 24.85 54.50
CA ALA A 268 -79.09 24.20 53.30
C ALA A 268 -77.61 24.62 53.03
N HIS A 269 -76.80 23.74 52.43
CA HIS A 269 -75.45 23.93 51.84
C HIS A 269 -75.39 23.04 50.58
N SER A 270 -74.96 23.41 49.36
CA SER A 270 -73.79 24.10 48.78
C SER A 270 -72.58 23.19 48.42
N ASN A 271 -72.15 23.32 47.16
CA ASN A 271 -70.77 23.42 46.64
C ASN A 271 -69.83 22.20 46.37
N HIS A 272 -69.28 22.21 45.12
CA HIS A 272 -67.85 22.26 44.72
C HIS A 272 -67.05 21.03 44.17
N HIS A 273 -66.09 21.40 43.29
CA HIS A 273 -64.82 20.76 42.89
C HIS A 273 -64.86 19.56 41.89
N HIS A 274 -63.87 19.30 41.01
CA HIS A 274 -62.46 19.67 40.98
C HIS A 274 -61.83 19.57 39.57
N HIS A 275 -60.86 20.46 39.34
CA HIS A 275 -59.78 20.44 38.34
C HIS A 275 -58.93 19.14 38.43
N THR A 276 -58.35 18.65 37.32
CA THR A 276 -56.90 18.34 37.22
C THR A 276 -56.47 18.02 35.79
N ASN A 277 -55.32 18.57 35.43
CA ASN A 277 -54.67 18.61 34.13
C ASN A 277 -53.26 18.02 34.35
N SER A 278 -52.84 17.01 33.58
CA SER A 278 -51.44 16.54 33.58
C SER A 278 -51.17 15.59 32.41
N GLN A 279 -50.57 16.09 31.32
CA GLN A 279 -49.88 15.27 30.32
C GLN A 279 -49.04 16.19 29.42
N ASN A 280 -47.72 16.32 29.67
CA ASN A 280 -46.83 17.06 28.75
C ASN A 280 -45.33 16.71 28.86
N ASN A 281 -44.96 15.43 29.04
CA ASN A 281 -43.55 15.01 29.11
C ASN A 281 -43.05 14.06 28.00
N ASN A 282 -43.92 13.57 27.10
CA ASN A 282 -43.48 12.64 26.04
C ASN A 282 -43.02 13.33 24.74
N GLN A 283 -43.36 14.60 24.53
CA GLN A 283 -43.19 15.25 23.22
C GLN A 283 -41.74 15.69 22.89
N LEU A 284 -40.84 15.70 23.88
CA LEU A 284 -39.46 16.13 23.71
C LEU A 284 -38.54 15.02 23.16
N ASN A 285 -38.76 13.77 23.56
CA ASN A 285 -37.91 12.64 23.15
C ASN A 285 -38.16 12.22 21.69
N ASP A 286 -39.41 12.30 21.23
CA ASP A 286 -39.78 11.92 19.86
C ASP A 286 -39.11 12.84 18.82
N LYS A 287 -39.03 14.15 19.09
CA LYS A 287 -38.38 15.10 18.18
C LYS A 287 -36.89 14.82 18.01
N THR A 288 -36.21 14.41 19.07
CA THR A 288 -34.77 14.10 19.01
C THR A 288 -34.50 12.82 18.24
N ILE A 289 -35.37 11.82 18.39
CA ILE A 289 -35.27 10.55 17.66
C ILE A 289 -35.51 10.77 16.16
N GLU A 290 -36.52 11.56 15.80
CA GLU A 290 -36.81 11.89 14.40
C GLU A 290 -35.67 12.71 13.77
N ASP A 291 -35.06 13.66 14.49
CA ASP A 291 -33.88 14.40 14.00
C ASP A 291 -32.68 13.46 13.74
N LEU A 292 -32.43 12.51 14.63
CA LEU A 292 -31.34 11.54 14.46
C LEU A 292 -31.59 10.59 13.29
N LYS A 293 -32.82 10.10 13.10
CA LYS A 293 -33.19 9.29 11.93
C LYS A 293 -33.00 10.07 10.63
N LEU A 294 -33.42 11.34 10.60
CA LEU A 294 -33.23 12.21 9.44
C LEU A 294 -31.74 12.40 9.11
N ARG A 295 -30.89 12.67 10.12
CA ARG A 295 -29.44 12.79 9.92
C ARG A 295 -28.82 11.50 9.40
N LEU A 296 -29.20 10.34 9.95
CA LEU A 296 -28.70 9.05 9.49
C LEU A 296 -29.15 8.74 8.06
N SER A 297 -30.40 9.08 7.70
CA SER A 297 -30.90 8.95 6.33
C SER A 297 -30.08 9.80 5.36
N ILE A 298 -29.86 11.08 5.68
CA ILE A 298 -29.08 12.00 4.84
C ILE A 298 -27.64 11.48 4.67
N ILE A 299 -27.00 11.01 5.75
CA ILE A 299 -25.66 10.42 5.67
C ILE A 299 -25.69 9.19 4.76
N GLY A 300 -26.70 8.33 4.89
CA GLY A 300 -26.90 7.16 4.03
C GLY A 300 -27.01 7.53 2.56
N ASP A 301 -27.77 8.58 2.23
CA ASP A 301 -27.95 9.04 0.85
C ASP A 301 -26.65 9.57 0.22
N PHE A 302 -25.81 10.27 1.00
CA PHE A 302 -24.54 10.82 0.51
C PHE A 302 -23.41 9.79 0.44
N THR A 303 -23.41 8.79 1.33
CA THR A 303 -22.31 7.84 1.48
C THR A 303 -22.61 6.48 0.83
N GLY A 304 -23.89 6.17 0.61
CA GLY A 304 -24.35 4.82 0.31
C GLY A 304 -24.28 3.87 1.52
N PHE A 305 -23.82 4.33 2.69
CA PHE A 305 -23.61 3.49 3.88
C PHE A 305 -24.74 3.70 4.89
N GLN A 306 -25.44 2.61 5.24
CA GLN A 306 -26.54 2.64 6.19
C GLN A 306 -26.36 1.60 7.30
N ILE A 307 -26.68 1.99 8.53
CA ILE A 307 -26.74 1.09 9.69
C ILE A 307 -28.21 0.66 9.85
N LEU A 308 -28.49 -0.62 9.62
CA LEU A 308 -29.84 -1.19 9.67
C LEU A 308 -30.29 -1.45 11.10
N SER A 309 -29.41 -1.99 11.94
CA SER A 309 -29.71 -2.26 13.33
C SER A 309 -28.44 -2.28 14.19
N SER A 310 -28.62 -2.12 15.51
CA SER A 310 -27.56 -2.23 16.50
C SER A 310 -28.02 -3.20 17.59
N THR A 311 -27.27 -4.29 17.76
CA THR A 311 -27.53 -5.32 18.78
C THR A 311 -26.38 -5.34 19.78
N PRO A 312 -26.64 -5.16 21.08
CA PRO A 312 -25.60 -5.30 22.10
C PRO A 312 -25.16 -6.77 22.23
N ASP A 313 -23.85 -7.03 22.23
CA ASP A 313 -23.27 -8.34 22.50
C ASP A 313 -22.23 -8.25 23.63
N LYS A 314 -21.90 -9.39 24.25
CA LYS A 314 -20.93 -9.51 25.35
C LYS A 314 -19.54 -8.98 24.97
N LYS A 315 -19.20 -9.05 23.68
CA LYS A 315 -17.91 -8.61 23.14
C LYS A 315 -17.94 -7.23 22.50
N GLY A 316 -19.06 -6.50 22.57
CA GLY A 316 -19.22 -5.23 21.87
C GLY A 316 -20.58 -5.03 21.21
N ALA A 317 -20.89 -3.82 20.77
CA ALA A 317 -22.08 -3.58 19.94
C ALA A 317 -21.85 -4.15 18.53
N ILE A 318 -22.82 -4.92 18.02
CA ILE A 318 -22.85 -5.44 16.65
C ILE A 318 -23.78 -4.55 15.83
N LEU A 319 -23.23 -3.93 14.80
CA LEU A 319 -23.94 -3.12 13.83
C LEU A 319 -24.18 -3.96 12.58
N ASP A 320 -25.43 -4.06 12.15
CA ASP A 320 -25.80 -4.62 10.86
C ASP A 320 -25.80 -3.49 9.84
N CYS A 321 -24.95 -3.60 8.82
CA CYS A 321 -24.65 -2.53 7.88
C CYS A 321 -24.92 -2.98 6.44
N ILE A 322 -25.38 -2.02 5.63
CA ILE A 322 -25.47 -2.18 4.18
C ILE A 322 -24.71 -1.03 3.52
N LEU A 323 -23.92 -1.36 2.51
CA LEU A 323 -23.32 -0.40 1.59
C LEU A 323 -23.94 -0.60 0.21
N THR A 324 -24.58 0.44 -0.32
CA THR A 324 -25.13 0.49 -1.67
C THR A 324 -24.32 1.47 -2.53
N ASP A 325 -24.33 1.25 -3.84
CA ASP A 325 -23.68 2.19 -4.75
C ASP A 325 -24.55 3.44 -4.97
N ILE A 326 -23.91 4.61 -5.07
CA ILE A 326 -24.62 5.88 -5.32
C ILE A 326 -24.80 6.15 -6.82
N VAL A 327 -24.24 5.29 -7.68
CA VAL A 327 -24.24 5.42 -9.14
C VAL A 327 -25.38 4.59 -9.78
N ASN A 328 -26.24 3.95 -8.96
CA ASN A 328 -27.40 3.14 -9.37
C ASN A 328 -27.07 1.91 -10.26
N ARG A 329 -25.90 1.30 -10.07
CA ARG A 329 -25.48 0.01 -10.63
C ARG A 329 -26.14 -1.19 -9.95
N SER A 330 -26.97 -0.95 -8.93
CA SER A 330 -27.69 -1.98 -8.17
C SER A 330 -26.74 -2.92 -7.43
N LEU A 331 -25.62 -2.39 -6.94
CA LEU A 331 -24.65 -3.13 -6.13
C LEU A 331 -24.97 -2.89 -4.66
N ALA A 332 -24.97 -3.97 -3.88
CA ALA A 332 -25.18 -3.93 -2.44
C ALA A 332 -24.24 -4.91 -1.74
N LEU A 333 -23.73 -4.50 -0.59
CA LEU A 333 -22.92 -5.33 0.32
C LEU A 333 -23.51 -5.26 1.72
N HIS A 334 -23.98 -6.41 2.20
CA HIS A 334 -24.37 -6.58 3.59
C HIS A 334 -23.17 -7.05 4.41
N PHE A 335 -22.97 -6.48 5.59
CA PHE A 335 -21.89 -6.88 6.48
C PHE A 335 -22.19 -6.49 7.93
N LYS A 336 -21.53 -7.17 8.86
CA LYS A 336 -21.60 -6.85 10.28
C LYS A 336 -20.31 -6.19 10.73
N LEU A 337 -20.45 -5.11 11.50
CA LEU A 337 -19.35 -4.46 12.21
C LEU A 337 -19.53 -4.65 13.71
N GLN A 338 -18.57 -5.30 14.37
CA GLN A 338 -18.54 -5.43 15.81
C GLN A 338 -17.48 -4.49 16.41
N LEU A 339 -17.92 -3.57 17.28
CA LEU A 339 -17.03 -2.67 18.03
C LEU A 339 -16.59 -3.33 19.33
N HIS A 340 -15.32 -3.71 19.42
CA HIS A 340 -14.76 -4.34 20.61
C HIS A 340 -14.30 -3.33 21.68
N PRO A 341 -14.25 -3.71 22.97
CA PRO A 341 -13.76 -2.86 24.07
C PRO A 341 -12.31 -2.39 23.94
N ASP A 342 -11.51 -3.06 23.11
CA ASP A 342 -10.11 -2.73 22.85
C ASP A 342 -9.93 -1.73 21.70
N ASN A 343 -10.99 -1.00 21.33
CA ASN A 343 -11.03 -0.03 20.24
C ASN A 343 -10.68 -0.62 18.85
N THR A 344 -10.93 -1.91 18.67
CA THR A 344 -10.85 -2.57 17.37
C THR A 344 -12.25 -2.84 16.81
N TYR A 345 -12.34 -2.91 15.48
CA TYR A 345 -13.54 -3.26 14.75
C TYR A 345 -13.32 -4.60 14.07
N ALA A 346 -14.30 -5.49 14.19
CA ALA A 346 -14.35 -6.73 13.43
C ALA A 346 -15.40 -6.60 12.32
N TYR A 347 -14.96 -6.78 11.08
CA TYR A 347 -15.76 -6.75 9.87
C TYR A 347 -16.04 -8.18 9.41
N THR A 348 -17.32 -8.49 9.21
CA THR A 348 -17.78 -9.80 8.71
C THR A 348 -18.70 -9.60 7.51
N PRO A 349 -18.24 -9.86 6.27
CA PRO A 349 -19.07 -9.73 5.08
C PRO A 349 -20.13 -10.83 5.04
N ALA A 350 -21.34 -10.49 4.57
CA ALA A 350 -22.42 -11.44 4.32
C ALA A 350 -22.60 -11.63 2.81
N LEU A 351 -21.54 -12.14 2.18
CA LEU A 351 -21.47 -12.39 0.73
C LEU A 351 -22.00 -13.80 0.41
N ASP A 352 -22.96 -13.85 -0.51
CA ASP A 352 -23.42 -15.09 -1.13
C ASP A 352 -22.82 -15.22 -2.54
N PRO A 353 -22.06 -16.28 -2.85
CA PRO A 353 -21.39 -16.42 -4.15
C PRO A 353 -22.33 -16.41 -5.37
N GLU A 354 -23.57 -16.87 -5.23
CA GLU A 354 -24.54 -16.90 -6.33
C GLU A 354 -25.21 -15.53 -6.49
N ARG A 355 -25.69 -14.95 -5.39
CA ARG A 355 -26.41 -13.67 -5.40
C ARG A 355 -25.48 -12.47 -5.64
N ASP A 356 -24.31 -12.47 -5.02
CA ASP A 356 -23.44 -11.29 -4.90
C ASP A 356 -22.22 -11.38 -5.84
N SER A 357 -22.28 -12.20 -6.88
CA SER A 357 -21.17 -12.44 -7.82
C SER A 357 -20.61 -11.17 -8.49
N ALA A 358 -21.47 -10.18 -8.78
CA ALA A 358 -21.05 -8.88 -9.31
C ALA A 358 -20.31 -8.05 -8.26
N THR A 359 -20.81 -8.05 -7.02
CA THR A 359 -20.22 -7.37 -5.87
C THR A 359 -18.86 -7.97 -5.49
N ILE A 360 -18.73 -9.30 -5.50
CA ILE A 360 -17.48 -10.01 -5.18
C ILE A 360 -16.34 -9.60 -6.14
N LYS A 361 -16.64 -9.41 -7.43
CA LYS A 361 -15.62 -9.05 -8.44
C LYS A 361 -14.99 -7.67 -8.23
N ILE A 362 -15.69 -6.76 -7.56
CA ILE A 362 -15.24 -5.38 -7.37
C ILE A 362 -14.65 -5.11 -5.98
N ILE A 363 -15.06 -5.89 -4.98
CA ILE A 363 -14.59 -5.71 -3.61
C ILE A 363 -13.12 -6.17 -3.52
N PRO A 364 -12.24 -5.41 -2.85
CA PRO A 364 -10.87 -5.84 -2.60
C PRO A 364 -10.83 -7.20 -1.88
N ASP A 365 -9.96 -8.11 -2.33
CA ASP A 365 -9.87 -9.49 -1.80
C ASP A 365 -9.82 -9.55 -0.26
N PHE A 366 -9.07 -8.65 0.38
CA PHE A 366 -8.95 -8.62 1.84
C PHE A 366 -10.27 -8.30 2.57
N LEU A 367 -11.27 -7.71 1.91
CA LEU A 367 -12.61 -7.43 2.47
C LEU A 367 -13.67 -8.45 2.02
N GLN A 368 -13.29 -9.46 1.26
CA GLN A 368 -14.19 -10.58 0.94
C GLN A 368 -14.30 -11.55 2.13
N ASP A 369 -13.31 -11.52 3.04
CA ASP A 369 -13.24 -12.34 4.24
C ASP A 369 -13.38 -11.53 5.54
N PHE A 370 -13.40 -12.23 6.68
CA PHE A 370 -13.36 -11.63 7.99
C PHE A 370 -12.06 -10.84 8.22
N VAL A 371 -12.19 -9.60 8.70
CA VAL A 371 -11.03 -8.73 9.04
C VAL A 371 -11.25 -8.06 10.38
N ARG A 372 -10.19 -7.96 11.17
CA ARG A 372 -10.16 -7.12 12.39
C ARG A 372 -9.12 -6.02 12.23
N PHE A 373 -9.51 -4.78 12.52
CA PHE A 373 -8.65 -3.61 12.36
C PHE A 373 -8.88 -2.58 13.48
N GLU A 374 -7.92 -1.67 13.66
CA GLU A 374 -8.00 -0.61 14.67
C GLU A 374 -9.00 0.49 14.28
N SER A 375 -9.57 1.20 15.25
CA SER A 375 -10.51 2.31 15.02
C SER A 375 -9.98 3.37 14.05
N ILE A 376 -8.67 3.62 14.03
CA ILE A 376 -8.06 4.60 13.12
C ILE A 376 -8.12 4.17 11.65
N ALA A 377 -8.26 2.87 11.37
CA ALA A 377 -8.32 2.30 10.04
C ALA A 377 -9.75 2.29 9.45
N CYS A 378 -10.79 2.58 10.24
CA CYS A 378 -12.19 2.56 9.78
C CYS A 378 -12.41 3.43 8.55
N GLY A 379 -11.88 4.66 8.55
CA GLY A 379 -12.00 5.57 7.42
C GLY A 379 -11.32 5.02 6.16
N HIS A 380 -10.20 4.32 6.31
CA HIS A 380 -9.49 3.70 5.19
C HIS A 380 -10.27 2.50 4.61
N VAL A 381 -10.82 1.64 5.47
CA VAL A 381 -11.65 0.50 5.05
C VAL A 381 -12.90 0.98 4.32
N TYR A 382 -13.62 1.96 4.88
CA TYR A 382 -14.77 2.58 4.22
C TYR A 382 -14.38 3.18 2.86
N TRP A 383 -13.28 3.93 2.79
CA TRP A 383 -12.80 4.52 1.53
C TRP A 383 -12.52 3.47 0.46
N LYS A 384 -11.92 2.34 0.82
CA LYS A 384 -11.65 1.23 -0.12
C LYS A 384 -12.94 0.62 -0.66
N LEU A 385 -13.94 0.40 0.19
CA LEU A 385 -15.26 -0.06 -0.23
C LEU A 385 -15.96 0.97 -1.12
N PHE A 386 -15.93 2.24 -0.74
CA PHE A 386 -16.50 3.34 -1.52
C PHE A 386 -15.87 3.44 -2.92
N GLN A 387 -14.54 3.30 -3.02
CA GLN A 387 -13.84 3.30 -4.31
C GLN A 387 -14.30 2.14 -5.21
N ALA A 388 -14.41 0.93 -4.66
CA ALA A 388 -14.91 -0.23 -5.40
C ALA A 388 -16.33 0.00 -5.90
N PHE A 389 -17.22 0.52 -5.05
CA PHE A 389 -18.63 0.70 -5.35
C PHE A 389 -18.94 1.89 -6.28
N ASN A 390 -18.11 2.93 -6.30
CA ASN A 390 -18.49 4.20 -6.95
C ASN A 390 -17.46 4.74 -7.96
N LEU A 391 -16.20 4.29 -7.93
CA LEU A 391 -15.12 4.89 -8.74
C LEU A 391 -14.44 3.92 -9.70
N GLN A 392 -14.56 2.61 -9.50
CA GLN A 392 -14.09 1.65 -10.51
C GLN A 392 -15.09 1.59 -11.67
N ASP A 393 -14.63 1.95 -12.86
CA ASP A 393 -15.31 1.62 -14.12
C ASP A 393 -15.27 0.09 -14.27
N THR A 394 -16.40 -0.56 -13.99
CA THR A 394 -16.63 -2.00 -14.20
C THR A 394 -16.97 -2.32 -15.64
#